data_AF-T0Z1G9-F1
#
_entry.id   AF-T0Z1G9-F1
#
_cell.length_a   1.000
_cell.length_b   1.000
_cell.length_c   1.000
_cell.angle_alpha   90.00
_cell.angle_beta   90.00
_cell.angle_gamma   90.00
#
_symmetry.space_group_name_H-M   'P 1'
#
loop_
_entity.id
_entity.type
_entity.pdbx_description
1 polymer ?
#
loop_
_entity_poly.entity_id
_entity_poly.type
_entity_poly.pdbx_seq_one_letter_code
_entity_poly.pdbx_strand_id
1 'polypeptide(L)'
;MPDQSTPAARIARLRRRIEDANYRYYVLDDPDIPDAEYDRLLRELQALEVAHPELVTPDSPSQRVGTRLAGGFAEVRHALPMLSLGNGFEHAEGHDDAMRYSEVADFVRRVEQTLGHGDTVYSVEPKFDGLAI
;
A
#
# COMPACT_ATOMS: atom_id res chain seq x y z
N MET A 1 -27.24 10.64 26.84
CA MET A 1 -26.95 10.05 25.51
C MET A 1 -26.63 11.20 24.59
N PRO A 2 -25.44 11.26 23.95
CA PRO A 2 -25.16 12.34 23.01
C PRO A 2 -26.20 12.30 21.89
N ASP A 3 -26.74 13.46 21.56
CA ASP A 3 -27.83 13.64 20.62
C ASP A 3 -27.45 13.07 19.24
N GLN A 4 -28.15 12.01 18.85
CA GLN A 4 -27.90 11.26 17.61
C GLN A 4 -28.30 12.05 16.35
N SER A 5 -28.84 13.27 16.50
CA SER A 5 -29.30 14.12 15.42
C SER A 5 -28.27 15.15 14.92
N THR A 6 -27.09 15.25 15.54
CA THR A 6 -26.11 16.27 15.14
C THR A 6 -25.41 15.90 13.82
N PRO A 7 -25.13 16.88 12.94
CA PRO A 7 -24.35 16.68 11.71
C PRO A 7 -22.99 16.01 11.97
N ALA A 8 -22.30 16.41 13.05
CA ALA A 8 -21.02 15.82 13.45
C ALA A 8 -21.12 14.31 13.76
N ALA A 9 -22.15 13.88 14.51
CA ALA A 9 -22.36 12.47 14.79
C ALA A 9 -22.69 11.67 13.52
N ARG A 10 -23.45 12.26 12.58
CA ARG A 10 -23.78 11.63 11.30
C ARG A 10 -22.56 11.47 10.41
N ILE A 11 -21.75 12.52 10.25
CA ILE A 11 -20.49 12.51 9.51
C ILE A 11 -19.57 11.43 10.06
N ALA A 12 -19.36 11.38 11.37
CA ALA A 12 -18.50 10.38 12.00
C ALA A 12 -18.97 8.93 11.72
N ARG A 13 -20.28 8.69 11.68
CA ARG A 13 -20.85 7.38 11.34
C ARG A 13 -20.64 7.02 9.86
N LEU A 14 -20.88 7.98 8.97
CA LEU A 14 -20.68 7.77 7.53
C LEU A 14 -19.22 7.47 7.22
N ARG A 15 -18.27 8.22 7.80
CA ARG A 15 -16.83 7.95 7.67
C ARG A 15 -16.50 6.53 8.10
N ARG A 16 -16.90 6.11 9.30
CA ARG A 16 -16.64 4.74 9.78
C ARG A 16 -17.22 3.66 8.86
N ARG A 17 -18.45 3.84 8.36
CA ARG A 17 -19.07 2.85 7.49
C ARG A 17 -18.39 2.75 6.13
N ILE A 18 -18.01 3.88 5.55
CA ILE A 18 -17.30 3.94 4.27
C ILE A 18 -15.90 3.32 4.39
N GLU A 19 -15.20 3.57 5.50
CA GLU A 19 -13.88 2.98 5.74
C GLU A 19 -13.93 1.46 5.94
N ASP A 20 -14.92 0.97 6.69
CA ASP A 20 -15.16 -0.47 6.84
C ASP A 20 -15.46 -1.13 5.48
N ALA A 21 -16.31 -0.52 4.66
CA ALA A 21 -16.58 -0.99 3.30
C ALA A 21 -15.32 -0.98 2.40
N ASN A 22 -14.51 0.08 2.48
CA ASN A 22 -13.23 0.17 1.77
C ASN A 22 -12.26 -0.93 2.19
N TYR A 23 -12.12 -1.18 3.51
CA TYR A 23 -11.25 -2.22 4.03
C TYR A 23 -11.68 -3.60 3.53
N ARG A 24 -12.98 -3.89 3.60
CA ARG A 24 -13.56 -5.13 3.08
C ARG A 24 -13.33 -5.33 1.59
N TYR A 25 -13.52 -4.28 0.79
CA TYR A 25 -13.32 -4.33 -0.65
C TYR A 25 -11.84 -4.47 -1.04
N TYR A 26 -10.97 -3.59 -0.54
CA TYR A 26 -9.57 -3.51 -0.99
C TYR A 26 -8.60 -4.46 -0.26
N VAL A 27 -8.91 -4.87 0.98
CA VAL A 27 -7.99 -5.67 1.81
C VAL A 27 -8.49 -7.09 2.00
N LEU A 28 -9.79 -7.28 2.21
CA LEU A 28 -10.36 -8.62 2.48
C LEU A 28 -10.90 -9.32 1.24
N ASP A 29 -11.14 -8.60 0.13
CA ASP A 29 -11.85 -9.10 -1.06
C ASP A 29 -13.23 -9.70 -0.70
N ASP A 30 -13.91 -9.12 0.31
CA ASP A 30 -15.20 -9.57 0.85
C ASP A 30 -16.17 -8.38 1.04
N PRO A 31 -16.62 -7.75 -0.07
CA PRO A 31 -17.49 -6.58 -0.01
C PRO A 31 -18.84 -6.92 0.64
N ASP A 32 -19.23 -6.15 1.66
CA ASP A 32 -20.47 -6.37 2.40
C ASP A 32 -21.63 -5.47 1.96
N ILE A 33 -21.36 -4.49 1.10
CA ILE A 33 -22.36 -3.62 0.48
C ILE A 33 -22.13 -3.50 -1.03
N PRO A 34 -23.19 -3.38 -1.84
CA PRO A 34 -23.06 -3.10 -3.26
C PRO A 34 -22.64 -1.65 -3.52
N ASP A 35 -22.00 -1.42 -4.67
CA ASP A 35 -21.50 -0.11 -5.11
C ASP A 35 -22.56 1.01 -5.00
N ALA A 36 -23.81 0.72 -5.38
CA ALA A 36 -24.90 1.70 -5.31
C ALA A 36 -25.17 2.20 -3.87
N GLU A 37 -24.98 1.34 -2.87
CA GLU A 37 -25.09 1.72 -1.47
C GLU A 37 -23.88 2.52 -1.01
N TYR A 38 -22.67 2.09 -1.39
CA TYR A 38 -21.44 2.84 -1.14
C TYR A 38 -21.54 4.29 -1.68
N ASP A 39 -21.94 4.44 -2.94
CA ASP A 39 -22.12 5.74 -3.59
C ASP A 39 -23.16 6.61 -2.90
N ARG A 40 -24.22 6.01 -2.35
CA ARG A 40 -25.24 6.72 -1.58
C ARG A 40 -24.65 7.28 -0.29
N LEU A 41 -23.89 6.46 0.44
CA LEU A 41 -23.24 6.87 1.69
C LEU A 41 -22.21 7.97 1.43
N LEU A 42 -21.41 7.85 0.37
CA LEU A 42 -20.39 8.81 0.00
C LEU A 42 -21.01 10.16 -0.40
N ARG A 43 -22.08 10.15 -1.21
CA ARG A 43 -22.83 11.37 -1.57
C ARG A 43 -23.45 12.05 -0.35
N GLU A 44 -23.97 11.29 0.59
CA GLU A 44 -24.51 11.85 1.83
C GLU A 44 -23.41 12.51 2.67
N LEU A 45 -22.23 11.86 2.79
CA LEU A 45 -21.08 12.42 3.49
C LEU A 45 -20.64 13.74 2.85
N GLN A 46 -20.50 13.75 1.52
CA GLN A 46 -20.14 14.96 0.75
C GLN A 46 -21.14 16.09 0.97
N ALA A 47 -22.45 15.80 0.93
CA ALA A 47 -23.49 16.81 1.13
C ALA A 47 -23.42 17.43 2.54
N LEU A 48 -23.17 16.60 3.56
CA LEU A 48 -23.04 17.08 4.95
C LEU A 48 -21.76 17.91 5.14
N GLU A 49 -20.66 17.50 4.53
CA GLU A 49 -19.39 18.24 4.59
C GLU A 49 -19.44 19.57 3.82
N VAL A 50 -20.20 19.65 2.73
CA VAL A 50 -20.48 20.91 2.04
C VAL A 50 -21.33 21.83 2.92
N ALA A 51 -22.33 21.29 3.63
CA ALA A 51 -23.18 22.06 4.54
C ALA A 51 -22.45 22.48 5.83
N HIS A 52 -21.44 21.73 6.25
CA HIS A 52 -20.66 21.94 7.47
C HIS A 52 -19.14 21.89 7.20
N PRO A 53 -18.57 22.90 6.51
CA PRO A 53 -17.15 22.93 6.15
C PRO A 53 -16.21 22.82 7.35
N GLU A 54 -16.64 23.29 8.52
CA GLU A 54 -15.92 23.22 9.79
C GLU A 54 -15.72 21.79 10.31
N LEU A 55 -16.47 20.81 9.79
CA LEU A 55 -16.39 19.40 10.16
C LEU A 55 -15.56 18.57 9.16
N VAL A 56 -15.07 19.18 8.08
CA VAL A 56 -14.23 18.53 7.07
C VAL A 56 -12.84 18.26 7.65
N THR A 57 -12.34 17.05 7.45
CA THR A 57 -10.99 16.66 7.86
C THR A 57 -10.21 16.12 6.65
N PRO A 58 -8.88 16.33 6.57
CA PRO A 58 -8.08 15.88 5.43
C PRO A 58 -8.09 14.35 5.20
N ASP A 59 -8.33 13.59 6.27
CA ASP A 59 -8.41 12.13 6.25
C ASP A 59 -9.79 11.59 5.86
N SER A 60 -10.80 12.46 5.66
CA SER A 60 -12.15 12.03 5.29
C SER A 60 -12.15 11.26 3.96
N PRO A 61 -12.90 10.14 3.85
CA PRO A 61 -12.99 9.36 2.61
C PRO A 61 -13.45 10.17 1.39
N SER A 62 -14.25 11.22 1.60
CA SER A 62 -14.71 12.13 0.54
C SER A 62 -13.59 12.98 -0.06
N GLN A 63 -12.48 13.19 0.65
CA GLN A 63 -11.32 13.98 0.23
C GLN A 63 -10.29 13.13 -0.52
N ARG A 64 -10.40 11.80 -0.47
CA ARG A 64 -9.46 10.88 -1.12
C ARG A 64 -9.71 10.73 -2.62
N VAL A 65 -10.89 11.15 -3.12
CA VAL A 65 -11.28 11.00 -4.53
C VAL A 65 -11.14 12.34 -5.27
N GLY A 66 -10.16 12.41 -6.17
CA GLY A 66 -10.22 13.26 -7.36
C GLY A 66 -10.29 14.78 -7.18
N THR A 67 -9.85 15.35 -6.06
CA THR A 67 -9.83 16.82 -5.91
C THR A 67 -8.64 17.44 -6.64
N ARG A 68 -8.95 17.94 -7.86
CA ARG A 68 -8.10 18.74 -8.77
C ARG A 68 -6.85 17.97 -9.23
N LEU A 69 -6.56 17.99 -10.54
CA LEU A 69 -5.23 17.66 -11.05
C LEU A 69 -4.24 18.58 -10.33
N ALA A 70 -3.68 18.10 -9.22
CA ALA A 70 -2.57 18.76 -8.58
C ALA A 70 -1.49 18.90 -9.66
N GLY A 71 -0.85 20.06 -9.73
CA GLY A 71 0.42 20.14 -10.45
C GLY A 71 1.32 18.99 -10.00
N GLY A 72 2.19 18.51 -10.89
CA GLY A 72 2.97 17.29 -10.70
C GLY A 72 3.54 17.10 -9.29
N PHE A 73 3.80 15.84 -8.93
CA PHE A 73 4.25 15.48 -7.59
C PHE A 73 5.46 16.31 -7.15
N ALA A 74 5.36 16.89 -5.94
CA ALA A 74 6.50 17.55 -5.33
C ALA A 74 7.60 16.50 -5.04
N GLU A 75 8.86 16.87 -5.28
CA GLU A 75 9.98 16.01 -4.92
C GLU A 75 10.04 15.87 -3.40
N VAL A 76 10.07 14.63 -2.92
CA VAL A 76 10.20 14.32 -1.49
C VAL A 76 11.50 13.56 -1.30
N ARG A 77 12.32 14.04 -0.35
CA ARG A 77 13.55 13.35 0.04
C ARG A 77 13.23 12.28 1.08
N HIS A 78 13.57 11.03 0.77
CA HIS A 78 13.48 9.93 1.74
C HIS A 78 14.41 10.18 2.94
N ALA A 79 13.93 9.83 4.15
CA ALA A 79 14.71 9.95 5.39
C ALA A 79 15.94 9.03 5.40
N LEU A 80 15.85 7.88 4.73
CA LEU A 80 16.94 6.94 4.47
C LEU A 80 17.02 6.64 2.98
N PRO A 81 18.20 6.34 2.42
CA PRO A 81 18.31 5.94 1.01
C PRO A 81 17.49 4.69 0.73
N MET A 82 16.65 4.73 -0.31
CA MET A 82 16.05 3.52 -0.88
C MET A 82 17.10 2.81 -1.72
N LEU A 83 17.50 1.61 -1.29
CA LEU A 83 18.48 0.79 -1.99
C LEU A 83 17.82 0.01 -3.13
N SER A 84 18.55 -0.13 -4.24
CA SER A 84 18.21 -1.09 -5.28
C SER A 84 18.90 -2.44 -5.00
N LEU A 85 18.37 -3.50 -5.64
CA LEU A 85 18.99 -4.82 -5.61
C LEU A 85 19.92 -5.00 -6.82
N GLY A 86 21.02 -5.73 -6.61
CA GLY A 86 21.79 -6.29 -7.71
C GLY A 86 21.01 -7.41 -8.38
N ASN A 87 21.18 -7.57 -9.69
CA ASN A 87 20.51 -8.62 -10.45
C ASN A 87 21.42 -9.84 -10.63
N GLY A 88 20.81 -11.02 -10.71
CA GLY A 88 21.43 -12.25 -11.22
C GLY A 88 20.60 -12.77 -12.38
N PHE A 89 21.18 -12.81 -13.57
CA PHE A 89 20.52 -13.16 -14.83
C PHE A 89 21.05 -14.47 -15.45
N GLU A 90 22.22 -14.94 -15.01
CA GLU A 90 22.83 -16.13 -15.60
C GLU A 90 22.04 -17.41 -15.32
N HIS A 91 21.68 -18.08 -16.43
CA HIS A 91 21.21 -19.46 -16.48
C HIS A 91 22.08 -20.23 -17.46
N ALA A 92 23.28 -20.63 -17.02
CA ALA A 92 24.18 -21.40 -17.87
C ALA A 92 23.73 -22.87 -17.95
N GLU A 93 24.05 -23.55 -19.06
CA GLU A 93 23.93 -25.01 -19.11
C GLU A 93 24.92 -25.64 -18.14
N GLY A 94 24.41 -26.43 -17.19
CA GLY A 94 25.20 -27.03 -16.13
C GLY A 94 24.51 -28.25 -15.53
N HIS A 95 25.31 -29.15 -14.99
CA HIS A 95 24.84 -30.40 -14.37
C HIS A 95 24.35 -30.21 -12.93
N ASP A 96 24.61 -29.05 -12.32
CA ASP A 96 24.15 -28.71 -10.97
C ASP A 96 23.72 -27.24 -10.86
N ASP A 97 23.08 -26.90 -9.73
CA ASP A 97 22.51 -25.59 -9.49
C ASP A 97 23.58 -24.50 -9.32
N ALA A 98 24.76 -24.83 -8.78
CA ALA A 98 25.84 -23.85 -8.63
C ALA A 98 26.36 -23.38 -9.98
N MET A 99 26.40 -24.26 -10.98
CA MET A 99 26.74 -23.90 -12.36
C MET A 99 25.59 -23.19 -13.07
N ARG A 100 24.34 -23.64 -12.87
CA ARG A 100 23.17 -23.02 -13.50
C ARG A 100 22.96 -21.59 -13.05
N TYR A 101 23.20 -21.30 -11.77
CA TYR A 101 22.99 -20.00 -11.16
C TYR A 101 24.32 -19.41 -10.66
N SER A 102 25.33 -19.39 -11.52
CA SER A 102 26.71 -18.96 -11.23
C SER A 102 26.80 -17.62 -10.51
N GLU A 103 26.06 -16.60 -10.95
CA GLU A 103 26.07 -15.27 -10.32
C GLU A 103 25.51 -15.30 -8.89
N VAL A 104 24.50 -16.13 -8.63
CA VAL A 104 23.93 -16.32 -7.29
C VAL A 104 24.89 -17.11 -6.41
N ALA A 105 25.51 -18.16 -6.95
CA ALA A 105 26.53 -18.93 -6.24
C ALA A 105 27.73 -18.06 -5.85
N ASP A 106 28.17 -17.16 -6.74
CA ASP A 106 29.22 -16.20 -6.47
C ASP A 106 28.83 -15.16 -5.42
N PHE A 107 27.57 -14.73 -5.40
CA PHE A 107 27.03 -13.88 -4.33
C PHE A 107 27.08 -14.59 -2.97
N VAL A 108 26.59 -15.83 -2.88
CA VAL A 108 26.62 -16.64 -1.65
C VAL A 108 28.06 -16.82 -1.18
N ARG A 109 28.98 -17.19 -2.08
CA ARG A 109 30.41 -17.33 -1.77
C ARG A 109 31.00 -16.05 -1.18
N ARG A 110 30.68 -14.87 -1.72
CA ARG A 110 31.17 -13.58 -1.18
C ARG A 110 30.60 -13.30 0.21
N VAL A 111 29.34 -13.62 0.45
CA VAL A 111 28.70 -13.46 1.77
C VAL A 111 29.41 -14.34 2.80
N GLU A 112 29.56 -15.64 2.51
CA GLU A 112 30.22 -16.60 3.41
C GLU A 112 31.68 -16.25 3.68
N GLN A 113 32.43 -15.81 2.66
CA GLN A 113 33.80 -15.32 2.85
C GLN A 113 33.87 -14.11 3.76
N THR A 114 32.88 -13.22 3.69
CA THR A 114 32.81 -12.02 4.53
C THR A 114 32.43 -12.37 5.97
N LEU A 115 31.55 -13.35 6.15
CA LEU A 115 31.07 -13.80 7.47
C LEU A 115 32.03 -14.78 8.15
N GLY A 116 32.87 -15.48 7.38
CA GLY A 116 33.81 -16.49 7.87
C GLY A 116 33.20 -17.86 8.16
N HIS A 117 31.99 -18.15 7.67
CA HIS A 117 31.32 -19.46 7.82
C HIS A 117 30.36 -19.78 6.65
N GLY A 118 30.09 -21.07 6.42
CA GLY A 118 29.35 -21.58 5.25
C GLY A 118 27.88 -21.96 5.46
N ASP A 119 27.31 -21.74 6.63
CA ASP A 119 25.92 -22.15 6.95
C ASP A 119 24.97 -20.94 7.00
N THR A 120 24.99 -20.10 5.96
CA THR A 120 24.16 -18.88 5.92
C THR A 120 22.72 -19.20 5.50
N VAL A 121 21.75 -18.65 6.25
CA VAL A 121 20.31 -18.79 5.95
C VAL A 121 19.81 -17.56 5.20
N TYR A 122 19.04 -17.78 4.13
CA TYR A 122 18.48 -16.72 3.27
C TYR A 122 16.95 -16.70 3.33
N SER A 123 16.36 -15.50 3.37
CA SER A 123 14.94 -15.28 3.06
C SER A 123 14.80 -15.05 1.57
N VAL A 124 13.88 -15.78 0.91
CA VAL A 124 13.63 -15.67 -0.53
C VAL A 124 12.18 -15.24 -0.74
N GLU A 125 12.00 -14.09 -1.37
CA GLU A 125 10.69 -13.47 -1.60
C GLU A 125 10.45 -13.26 -3.10
N PRO A 126 9.21 -13.41 -3.61
CA PRO A 126 8.88 -13.08 -4.99
C PRO A 126 9.20 -11.62 -5.29
N LYS A 127 9.89 -11.37 -6.41
CA LYS A 127 10.11 -10.00 -6.89
C LYS A 127 8.82 -9.47 -7.52
N PHE A 128 8.18 -8.51 -6.86
CA PHE A 128 7.04 -7.80 -7.45
C PHE A 128 7.49 -6.85 -8.56
N ASP A 129 6.77 -6.86 -9.68
CA ASP A 129 6.96 -5.92 -10.78
C ASP A 129 5.98 -4.74 -10.60
N GLY A 130 6.42 -3.77 -9.81
CA GLY A 130 5.60 -2.63 -9.40
C GLY A 130 6.46 -1.44 -8.99
N LEU A 131 5.86 -0.53 -8.21
CA LEU A 131 6.54 0.65 -7.69
C LEU A 131 6.91 0.43 -6.23
N ALA A 132 8.16 0.77 -5.87
CA ALA A 132 8.56 0.87 -4.49
C ALA A 132 8.01 2.20 -3.91
N ILE A 133 7.37 2.14 -2.75
CA ILE A 133 6.71 3.27 -2.08
C ILE A 133 7.24 3.45 -0.66
#